data_AF-A0A8B6XMG8-F1
#
_entry.id   AF-A0A8B6XMG8-F1
#
_cell.length_a   1.000
_cell.length_b   1.000
_cell.length_c   1.000
_cell.angle_alpha   90.00
_cell.angle_beta   90.00
_cell.angle_gamma   90.00
#
_symmetry.space_group_name_H-M   'P 1'
#
loop_
_entity.id
_entity.type
_entity.pdbx_description
1 polymer ?
#
loop_
_entity_poly.entity_id
_entity_poly.type
_entity_poly.pdbx_seq_one_letter_code
_entity_poly.pdbx_strand_id
1 'polypeptide(L)'
;MSQKSLSFKNEFRKKNFGFKLFFGESKMAFVSSKIAPIRPSMVLVYRLIVSTYLLFMIVLSMSWRGSLLKWLTYMTSINYIVVFVYFVSALLASCSALFRNKVFVIKKGNNSVEFSLVNKKASKKNGAKNRDEDLNGVTVDSIISGIEENYTKRMSVVSVQVNQTTQRAQSNQCENNLPTIYKVHWFFSALTLNMSLIVTLVYWLLLFRTDRLPTPLAWFLNIDRHLIMLVWVIIDHVITKIPIRVLHFVYPSTLFLLYNIFNIVYTKLTKIIIYPIVNIDKEPVMTVGLVLAASFLCVPIVQVFLYWIIYRLREKLL
;
A
#
# COMPACT_ATOMS: atom_id res chain seq x y z
N MET A 1 18.76 -16.84 -3.71
CA MET A 1 18.17 -16.46 -5.02
C MET A 1 18.19 -14.95 -5.12
N SER A 2 19.01 -14.38 -5.99
CA SER A 2 19.09 -12.93 -6.21
C SER A 2 17.75 -12.42 -6.76
N GLN A 3 17.11 -11.52 -6.00
CA GLN A 3 15.88 -10.85 -6.40
C GLN A 3 16.24 -9.92 -7.58
N LYS A 4 15.99 -10.35 -8.83
CA LYS A 4 16.21 -9.50 -10.01
C LYS A 4 15.35 -8.24 -9.85
N SER A 5 15.98 -7.15 -9.39
CA SER A 5 15.31 -5.86 -9.26
C SER A 5 14.73 -5.50 -10.63
N LEU A 6 13.45 -5.14 -10.68
CA LEU A 6 12.81 -4.80 -11.95
C LEU A 6 13.58 -3.61 -12.56
N SER A 7 14.07 -3.77 -13.79
CA SER A 7 14.73 -2.67 -14.50
C SER A 7 13.78 -1.48 -14.60
N PHE A 8 14.27 -0.25 -14.41
CA PHE A 8 13.48 0.98 -14.53
C PHE A 8 12.69 1.05 -15.85
N LYS A 9 13.27 0.54 -16.96
CA LYS A 9 12.58 0.46 -18.26
C LYS A 9 11.30 -0.39 -18.22
N ASN A 10 11.24 -1.39 -17.32
CA ASN A 10 10.06 -2.24 -17.19
C ASN A 10 8.90 -1.51 -16.50
N GLU A 11 9.13 -0.47 -15.69
CA GLU A 11 8.06 0.30 -15.03
C GLU A 11 7.11 0.95 -16.06
N PHE A 12 7.63 1.36 -17.22
CA PHE A 12 6.85 2.07 -18.25
C PHE A 12 5.97 1.16 -19.12
N ARG A 13 5.94 -0.15 -18.87
CA ARG A 13 5.11 -1.08 -19.66
C ARG A 13 3.64 -0.89 -19.31
N LYS A 14 2.75 -0.75 -20.31
CA LYS A 14 1.29 -0.58 -20.11
C LYS A 14 0.66 -1.60 -19.14
N LYS A 15 1.14 -2.86 -19.17
CA LYS A 15 0.67 -3.92 -18.25
C LYS A 15 0.89 -3.63 -16.77
N ASN A 16 1.78 -2.67 -16.45
CA ASN A 16 2.16 -2.24 -15.11
C ASN A 16 1.40 -0.99 -14.62
N PHE A 17 0.52 -0.41 -15.46
CA PHE A 17 -0.29 0.75 -15.10
C PHE A 17 -1.27 0.45 -13.96
N GLY A 18 -1.83 -0.77 -13.93
CA GLY A 18 -2.83 -1.16 -12.94
C GLY A 18 -2.27 -1.42 -11.54
N PHE A 19 -3.18 -1.73 -10.61
CA PHE A 19 -2.86 -2.12 -9.23
C PHE A 19 -2.54 -3.62 -9.14
N LYS A 20 -1.45 -4.02 -9.80
CA LYS A 20 -0.94 -5.40 -9.79
C LYS A 20 0.42 -5.43 -9.08
N LEU A 21 0.56 -6.38 -8.17
CA LEU A 21 1.84 -6.65 -7.50
C LEU A 21 2.81 -7.28 -8.50
N PHE A 22 4.09 -6.94 -8.38
CA PHE A 22 5.15 -7.59 -9.14
C PHE A 22 5.68 -8.83 -8.43
N PHE A 23 6.44 -9.65 -9.16
CA PHE A 23 7.03 -10.86 -8.62
C PHE A 23 7.90 -10.55 -7.39
N GLY A 24 7.53 -11.14 -6.24
CA GLY A 24 8.18 -10.90 -4.94
C GLY A 24 7.55 -9.82 -4.07
N GLU A 25 6.54 -9.10 -4.57
CA GLU A 25 5.71 -8.23 -3.75
C GLU A 25 4.49 -8.99 -3.22
N SER A 26 4.12 -8.70 -1.96
CA SER A 26 3.02 -9.39 -1.28
C SER A 26 2.01 -8.39 -0.74
N LYS A 27 0.77 -8.84 -0.49
CA LYS A 27 -0.28 -8.05 0.19
C LYS A 27 0.18 -7.59 1.58
N MET A 28 1.13 -8.30 2.20
CA MET A 28 1.76 -7.90 3.46
C MET A 28 2.57 -6.60 3.34
N ALA A 29 2.94 -6.17 2.13
CA ALA A 29 3.66 -4.93 1.90
C ALA A 29 2.90 -3.69 2.42
N PHE A 30 1.56 -3.75 2.44
CA PHE A 30 0.71 -2.65 2.91
C PHE A 30 0.62 -2.51 4.44
N VAL A 31 1.15 -3.49 5.19
CA VAL A 31 0.96 -3.60 6.65
C VAL A 31 2.21 -4.02 7.41
N SER A 32 3.34 -4.25 6.72
CA SER A 32 4.59 -4.71 7.30
C SER A 32 5.73 -3.75 7.01
N SER A 33 6.67 -3.67 7.94
CA SER A 33 7.89 -2.90 7.79
C SER A 33 9.09 -3.76 7.40
N LYS A 34 10.07 -3.13 6.75
CA LYS A 34 11.38 -3.70 6.43
C LYS A 34 12.48 -3.08 7.31
N ILE A 35 12.31 -1.82 7.72
CA ILE A 35 13.31 -1.02 8.43
C ILE A 35 13.40 -1.39 9.90
N ALA A 36 12.27 -1.78 10.51
CA ALA A 36 12.23 -2.24 11.89
C ALA A 36 11.24 -3.42 12.02
N PRO A 37 11.40 -4.31 13.01
CA PRO A 37 10.46 -5.40 13.30
C PRO A 37 9.16 -4.87 13.92
N ILE A 38 8.53 -3.88 13.26
CA ILE A 38 7.27 -3.28 13.69
C ILE A 38 6.17 -4.32 13.47
N ARG A 39 5.51 -4.71 14.56
CA ARG A 39 4.38 -5.64 14.50
C ARG A 39 3.22 -4.98 13.72
N PRO A 40 2.48 -5.73 12.88
CA PRO A 40 1.36 -5.16 12.14
C PRO A 40 0.28 -4.51 13.01
N SER A 41 0.14 -4.94 14.27
CA SER A 41 -0.73 -4.30 15.27
C SER A 41 -0.29 -2.88 15.62
N MET A 42 1.01 -2.60 15.68
CA MET A 42 1.52 -1.24 15.94
C MET A 42 1.23 -0.31 14.76
N VAL A 43 1.39 -0.79 13.52
CA VAL A 43 1.03 -0.04 12.31
C VAL A 43 -0.46 0.30 12.31
N LEU A 44 -1.32 -0.62 12.76
CA LEU A 44 -2.76 -0.36 12.92
C LEU A 44 -3.03 0.76 13.93
N VAL A 45 -2.45 0.68 15.13
CA VAL A 45 -2.64 1.69 16.19
C VAL A 45 -2.15 3.06 15.74
N TYR A 46 -0.97 3.13 15.10
CA TYR A 46 -0.44 4.36 14.52
C TYR A 46 -1.41 4.98 13.50
N ARG A 47 -1.91 4.17 12.55
CA ARG A 47 -2.86 4.66 11.53
C ARG A 47 -4.18 5.13 12.13
N LEU A 48 -4.63 4.51 13.22
CA LEU A 48 -5.81 4.96 13.96
C LEU A 48 -5.58 6.34 14.58
N ILE A 49 -4.44 6.53 15.27
CA ILE A 49 -4.08 7.82 15.89
C ILE A 49 -4.00 8.92 14.82
N VAL A 50 -3.30 8.67 13.71
CA VAL A 50 -3.17 9.65 12.63
C VAL A 50 -4.52 9.95 11.96
N SER A 51 -5.37 8.93 11.72
CA SER A 51 -6.70 9.16 11.15
C SER A 51 -7.57 10.03 12.05
N THR A 52 -7.55 9.79 13.36
CA THR A 52 -8.29 10.60 14.34
C THR A 52 -7.75 12.03 14.39
N TYR A 53 -6.43 12.21 14.39
CA TYR A 53 -5.80 13.52 14.30
C TYR A 53 -6.23 14.30 13.06
N LEU A 54 -6.19 13.65 11.89
CA LEU A 54 -6.59 14.27 10.62
C LEU A 54 -8.06 14.67 10.62
N LEU A 55 -8.94 13.82 11.17
CA LEU A 55 -10.36 14.15 11.30
C LEU A 55 -10.55 15.39 12.18
N PHE A 56 -9.88 15.44 13.33
CA PHE A 56 -9.90 16.61 14.21
C PHE A 56 -9.43 17.87 13.48
N MET A 57 -8.31 17.81 12.75
CA MET A 57 -7.78 18.94 12.00
C MET A 57 -8.70 19.38 10.85
N ILE A 58 -9.39 18.46 10.18
CA ILE A 58 -10.41 18.79 9.17
C ILE A 58 -11.56 19.57 9.82
N VAL A 59 -12.12 19.08 10.93
CA VAL A 59 -13.22 19.74 11.64
C VAL A 59 -12.82 21.12 12.14
N LEU A 60 -11.64 21.25 12.74
CA LEU A 60 -11.09 22.52 13.21
C LEU A 60 -10.85 23.51 12.06
N SER A 61 -10.33 23.03 10.93
CA SER A 61 -10.05 23.85 9.75
C SER A 61 -11.35 24.31 9.07
N MET A 62 -12.39 23.47 9.07
CA MET A 62 -13.72 23.81 8.57
C MET A 62 -14.42 24.85 9.46
N SER A 63 -14.39 24.66 10.79
CA SER A 63 -15.06 25.57 11.73
C SER A 63 -14.49 26.98 11.64
N TRP A 64 -13.17 27.12 11.46
CA TRP A 64 -12.52 28.42 11.26
C TRP A 64 -13.00 29.16 10.00
N ARG A 65 -13.32 28.46 8.91
CA ARG A 65 -13.72 29.07 7.63
C ARG A 65 -15.22 29.35 7.50
N GLY A 66 -16.04 28.83 8.42
CA GLY A 66 -17.48 29.10 8.51
C GLY A 66 -18.36 28.49 7.41
N SER A 67 -17.80 27.92 6.33
CA SER A 67 -18.56 27.23 5.29
C SER A 67 -17.72 26.14 4.62
N LEU A 68 -18.34 24.98 4.39
CA LEU A 68 -17.71 23.85 3.68
C LEU A 68 -17.27 24.25 2.27
N LEU A 69 -18.10 24.99 1.52
CA LEU A 69 -17.78 25.38 0.15
C LEU A 69 -16.55 26.29 0.10
N LYS A 70 -16.48 27.30 0.98
CA LYS A 70 -15.31 28.18 1.12
C LYS A 70 -14.07 27.45 1.62
N TRP A 71 -14.23 26.36 2.35
CA TRP A 71 -13.10 25.54 2.77
C TRP A 71 -12.58 24.69 1.61
N LEU A 72 -13.46 24.08 0.82
CA LEU A 72 -13.12 23.25 -0.34
C LEU A 72 -12.49 24.01 -1.51
N THR A 73 -12.58 25.35 -1.56
CA THR A 73 -11.93 26.13 -2.63
C THR A 73 -10.41 26.04 -2.62
N TYR A 74 -9.79 25.61 -1.51
CA TYR A 74 -8.33 25.58 -1.38
C TYR A 74 -7.77 24.17 -1.62
N MET A 75 -6.68 24.10 -2.38
CA MET A 75 -5.97 22.86 -2.66
C MET A 75 -5.54 22.12 -1.39
N THR A 76 -5.11 22.88 -0.36
CA THR A 76 -4.72 22.33 0.93
C THR A 76 -5.87 21.57 1.61
N SER A 77 -7.11 22.02 1.46
CA SER A 77 -8.30 21.36 2.02
C SER A 77 -8.61 20.04 1.30
N ILE A 78 -8.45 20.02 -0.03
CA ILE A 78 -8.55 18.78 -0.81
C ILE A 78 -7.43 17.82 -0.39
N ASN A 79 -6.21 18.32 -0.19
CA ASN A 79 -5.11 17.49 0.31
C ASN A 79 -5.44 16.86 1.67
N TYR A 80 -6.02 17.60 2.62
CA TYR A 80 -6.49 17.02 3.89
C TYR A 80 -7.47 15.85 3.68
N ILE A 81 -8.48 16.03 2.81
CA ILE A 81 -9.46 14.96 2.54
C ILE A 81 -8.76 13.74 1.95
N VAL A 82 -7.88 13.93 0.96
CA VAL A 82 -7.18 12.84 0.28
C VAL A 82 -6.25 12.11 1.26
N VAL A 83 -5.55 12.83 2.14
CA VAL A 83 -4.69 12.26 3.19
C VAL A 83 -5.51 11.54 4.27
N PHE A 84 -6.67 12.07 4.65
CA PHE A 84 -7.56 11.38 5.57
C PHE A 84 -8.11 10.08 4.98
N VAL A 85 -8.64 10.10 3.75
CA VAL A 85 -9.15 8.91 3.06
C VAL A 85 -8.02 7.88 2.84
N TYR A 86 -6.81 8.35 2.57
CA TYR A 86 -5.62 7.49 2.54
C TYR A 86 -5.43 6.75 3.87
N PHE A 87 -5.36 7.44 5.00
CA PHE A 87 -5.13 6.80 6.29
C PHE A 87 -6.30 5.90 6.75
N VAL A 88 -7.55 6.26 6.41
CA VAL A 88 -8.72 5.40 6.66
C VAL A 88 -8.66 4.12 5.83
N SER A 89 -8.36 4.22 4.52
CA SER A 89 -8.19 3.03 3.68
C SER A 89 -6.99 2.17 4.12
N ALA A 90 -5.93 2.81 4.62
CA ALA A 90 -4.77 2.15 5.22
C ALA A 90 -5.13 1.38 6.49
N LEU A 91 -5.96 1.97 7.36
CA LEU A 91 -6.48 1.35 8.58
C LEU A 91 -7.32 0.12 8.24
N LEU A 92 -8.24 0.24 7.29
CA LEU A 92 -9.09 -0.87 6.83
C LEU A 92 -8.26 -2.01 6.19
N ALA A 93 -7.21 -1.68 5.42
CA ALA A 93 -6.28 -2.66 4.88
C ALA A 93 -5.49 -3.38 6.00
N SER A 94 -5.06 -2.65 7.03
CA SER A 94 -4.42 -3.20 8.23
C SER A 94 -5.34 -4.14 9.02
N CYS A 95 -6.59 -3.73 9.26
CA CYS A 95 -7.61 -4.59 9.86
C CYS A 95 -7.80 -5.87 9.05
N SER A 96 -8.02 -5.74 7.74
CA SER A 96 -8.24 -6.87 6.84
C SER A 96 -7.10 -7.89 6.88
N ALA A 97 -5.84 -7.43 6.94
CA ALA A 97 -4.68 -8.30 7.05
C ALA A 97 -4.65 -9.06 8.38
N LEU A 98 -4.90 -8.38 9.50
CA LEU A 98 -4.87 -8.96 10.84
C LEU A 98 -5.99 -9.99 11.06
N PHE A 99 -7.22 -9.68 10.62
CA PHE A 99 -8.35 -10.61 10.71
C PHE A 99 -8.10 -11.88 9.90
N ARG A 100 -7.56 -11.76 8.68
CA ARG A 100 -7.24 -12.93 7.85
C ARG A 100 -6.14 -13.80 8.46
N ASN A 101 -5.11 -13.18 9.04
CA ASN A 101 -4.05 -13.93 9.73
C ASN A 101 -4.60 -14.72 10.93
N LYS A 102 -5.45 -14.10 11.75
CA LYS A 102 -6.09 -14.80 12.89
C LYS A 102 -6.95 -15.98 12.42
N VAL A 103 -7.79 -15.79 11.41
CA VAL A 103 -8.65 -16.86 10.86
C VAL A 103 -7.81 -18.00 10.28
N PHE A 104 -6.72 -17.70 9.58
CA PHE A 104 -5.83 -18.72 9.04
C PHE A 104 -5.13 -19.54 10.13
N VAL A 105 -4.65 -18.87 11.19
CA VAL A 105 -4.02 -19.55 12.34
C VAL A 105 -5.03 -20.47 13.04
N ILE A 106 -6.26 -20.02 13.26
CA ILE A 106 -7.34 -20.83 13.86
C ILE A 106 -7.64 -22.07 12.99
N LYS A 107 -7.82 -21.90 11.68
CA LYS A 107 -8.06 -23.02 10.76
C LYS A 107 -6.90 -24.02 10.72
N LYS A 108 -5.65 -23.54 10.69
CA LYS A 108 -4.46 -24.41 10.70
C LYS A 108 -4.35 -25.19 12.02
N GLY A 109 -4.66 -24.54 13.15
CA GLY A 109 -4.74 -25.19 14.45
C GLY A 109 -5.75 -26.34 14.44
N ASN A 110 -6.98 -26.07 14.00
CA ASN A 110 -8.04 -27.09 13.94
C ASN A 110 -7.66 -28.26 13.02
N ASN A 111 -7.11 -28.00 11.83
CA ASN A 111 -6.71 -29.06 10.91
C ASN A 111 -5.55 -29.92 11.44
N SER A 112 -4.62 -29.33 12.21
CA SER A 112 -3.51 -30.09 12.83
C SER A 112 -3.98 -31.00 13.96
N VAL A 113 -4.99 -30.56 14.72
CA VAL A 113 -5.65 -31.36 15.76
C VAL A 113 -6.45 -32.50 15.10
N GLU A 114 -7.15 -32.23 14.00
CA GLU A 114 -7.90 -33.25 13.27
C GLU A 114 -6.98 -34.31 12.64
N PHE A 115 -5.88 -33.89 12.00
CA PHE A 115 -4.90 -34.79 11.42
C PHE A 115 -4.22 -35.69 12.47
N SER A 116 -3.87 -35.15 13.65
CA SER A 116 -3.29 -35.95 14.73
C SER A 116 -4.27 -36.97 15.32
N LEU A 117 -5.57 -36.65 15.38
CA LEU A 117 -6.61 -37.59 15.82
C LEU A 117 -6.86 -38.73 14.82
N VAL A 118 -6.83 -38.44 13.51
CA VAL A 118 -6.97 -39.46 12.46
C VAL A 118 -5.77 -40.41 12.46
N ASN A 119 -4.55 -39.89 12.60
CA ASN A 119 -3.34 -40.71 12.61
C ASN A 119 -3.26 -41.62 13.86
N LYS A 120 -3.74 -41.14 15.01
CA LYS A 120 -3.82 -41.92 16.24
C LYS A 120 -4.86 -43.05 16.16
N LYS A 121 -5.95 -42.87 15.41
CA LYS A 121 -6.93 -43.93 15.11
C LYS A 121 -6.40 -44.96 14.12
N ALA A 122 -5.63 -44.53 13.11
CA ALA A 122 -5.02 -45.43 12.13
C ALA A 122 -3.93 -46.33 12.76
N SER A 123 -3.07 -45.76 13.62
CA SER A 123 -2.05 -46.51 14.36
C SER A 123 -2.66 -47.56 15.30
N LYS A 124 -3.81 -47.27 15.93
CA LYS A 124 -4.52 -48.25 16.78
C LYS A 124 -5.15 -49.41 16.01
N LYS A 125 -5.39 -49.26 14.71
CA LYS A 125 -6.05 -50.27 13.87
C LYS A 125 -5.06 -51.28 13.26
N ASN A 126 -3.77 -50.95 13.21
CA ASN A 126 -2.72 -51.82 12.65
C ASN A 126 -1.98 -52.67 13.72
N GLY A 127 -2.37 -52.60 14.99
CA GLY A 127 -1.74 -53.35 16.09
C GLY A 127 -2.31 -54.74 16.37
N ALA A 128 -3.13 -55.31 15.48
CA ALA A 128 -3.80 -56.60 15.74
C ALA A 128 -3.91 -57.47 14.47
N LYS A 129 -2.85 -58.23 14.17
CA LYS A 129 -2.73 -59.45 13.32
C LYS A 129 -1.23 -59.62 12.99
N ASN A 130 -0.55 -60.75 13.10
CA ASN A 130 -0.84 -62.12 13.51
C ASN A 130 0.47 -62.79 13.98
N ARG A 131 0.29 -63.91 14.66
CA ARG A 131 1.26 -64.96 15.02
C ARG A 131 1.87 -65.69 13.80
N ASP A 132 3.10 -66.16 14.03
CA ASP A 132 3.79 -67.40 13.61
C ASP A 132 3.80 -67.80 12.13
N GLU A 133 5.01 -67.88 11.54
CA GLU A 133 5.57 -69.12 10.97
C GLU A 133 7.05 -68.89 10.51
N ASP A 134 7.93 -69.77 10.98
CA ASP A 134 9.34 -69.91 10.56
C ASP A 134 9.44 -70.65 9.21
N LEU A 135 10.32 -70.20 8.30
CA LEU A 135 11.26 -71.06 7.53
C LEU A 135 12.11 -70.25 6.52
N ASN A 136 13.43 -70.34 6.73
CA ASN A 136 14.57 -70.22 5.80
C ASN A 136 14.61 -69.11 4.73
N GLY A 137 15.55 -68.17 4.98
CA GLY A 137 16.57 -67.81 3.99
C GLY A 137 16.13 -66.88 2.86
N VAL A 138 16.06 -65.58 3.19
CA VAL A 138 15.63 -64.46 2.32
C VAL A 138 14.15 -64.54 1.99
N THR A 139 13.33 -64.13 2.95
CA THR A 139 11.87 -64.03 2.80
C THR A 139 11.52 -63.03 1.71
N VAL A 140 10.64 -63.45 0.79
CA VAL A 140 10.00 -62.63 -0.25
C VAL A 140 9.41 -61.34 0.35
N ASP A 141 8.98 -61.39 1.62
CA ASP A 141 8.51 -60.24 2.39
C ASP A 141 9.55 -59.14 2.61
N SER A 142 10.85 -59.46 2.70
CA SER A 142 11.91 -58.44 2.79
C SER A 142 12.12 -57.68 1.48
N ILE A 143 11.91 -58.36 0.35
CA ILE A 143 11.98 -57.77 -0.99
C ILE A 143 10.71 -56.95 -1.25
N ILE A 144 9.53 -57.49 -0.92
CA ILE A 144 8.25 -56.78 -1.07
C ILE A 144 8.20 -55.54 -0.17
N SER A 145 8.62 -55.63 1.10
CA SER A 145 8.67 -54.48 2.01
C SER A 145 9.66 -53.40 1.55
N GLY A 146 10.83 -53.78 1.02
CA GLY A 146 11.79 -52.83 0.45
C GLY A 146 11.29 -52.16 -0.84
N ILE A 147 10.48 -52.85 -1.64
CA ILE A 147 9.82 -52.29 -2.83
C ILE A 147 8.69 -51.34 -2.42
N GLU A 148 7.84 -51.72 -1.47
CA GLU A 148 6.77 -50.88 -0.93
C GLU A 148 7.32 -49.61 -0.26
N GLU A 149 8.39 -49.73 0.53
CA GLU A 149 9.01 -48.57 1.18
C GLU A 149 9.58 -47.59 0.14
N ASN A 150 10.26 -48.09 -0.90
CA ASN A 150 10.76 -47.25 -1.99
C ASN A 150 9.65 -46.62 -2.82
N TYR A 151 8.57 -47.35 -3.10
CA TYR A 151 7.41 -46.82 -3.80
C TYR A 151 6.72 -45.72 -2.98
N THR A 152 6.51 -45.96 -1.68
CA THR A 152 5.88 -45.01 -0.76
C THR A 152 6.75 -43.76 -0.56
N LYS A 153 8.08 -43.93 -0.50
CA LYS A 153 9.04 -42.83 -0.43
C LYS A 153 9.07 -42.00 -1.71
N ARG A 154 9.06 -42.62 -2.89
CA ARG A 154 8.95 -41.87 -4.16
C ARG A 154 7.61 -41.18 -4.31
N MET A 155 6.52 -41.85 -3.95
CA MET A 155 5.16 -41.31 -4.07
C MET A 155 4.89 -40.19 -3.06
N SER A 156 5.49 -40.25 -1.87
CA SER A 156 5.48 -39.13 -0.90
C SER A 156 6.34 -37.95 -1.39
N VAL A 157 7.51 -38.17 -1.96
CA VAL A 157 8.32 -37.09 -2.56
C VAL A 157 7.60 -36.44 -3.74
N VAL A 158 7.02 -37.24 -4.64
CA VAL A 158 6.26 -36.75 -5.80
C VAL A 158 5.01 -36.00 -5.35
N SER A 159 4.24 -36.52 -4.38
CA SER A 159 3.05 -35.82 -3.87
C SER A 159 3.41 -34.54 -3.11
N VAL A 160 4.53 -34.50 -2.37
CA VAL A 160 5.06 -33.27 -1.76
C VAL A 160 5.44 -32.26 -2.83
N GLN A 161 6.10 -32.69 -3.90
CA GLN A 161 6.58 -31.81 -4.96
C GLN A 161 5.42 -31.30 -5.85
N VAL A 162 4.43 -32.15 -6.15
CA VAL A 162 3.19 -31.78 -6.84
C VAL A 162 2.34 -30.85 -5.96
N ASN A 163 2.23 -31.10 -4.65
CA ASN A 163 1.55 -30.19 -3.74
C ASN A 163 2.28 -28.85 -3.64
N GLN A 164 3.61 -28.84 -3.58
CA GLN A 164 4.39 -27.59 -3.59
C GLN A 164 4.22 -26.83 -4.92
N THR A 165 4.23 -27.52 -6.05
CA THR A 165 4.09 -26.88 -7.37
C THR A 165 2.68 -26.35 -7.59
N THR A 166 1.66 -27.10 -7.15
CA THR A 166 0.25 -26.71 -7.20
C THR A 166 -0.06 -25.58 -6.22
N GLN A 167 0.46 -25.64 -4.99
CA GLN A 167 0.37 -24.54 -4.02
C GLN A 167 1.10 -23.30 -4.50
N ARG A 168 2.24 -23.43 -5.21
CA ARG A 168 2.98 -22.31 -5.81
C ARG A 168 2.26 -21.71 -7.01
N ALA A 169 1.60 -22.52 -7.83
CA ALA A 169 0.76 -22.06 -8.93
C ALA A 169 -0.50 -21.34 -8.43
N GLN A 170 -1.15 -21.89 -7.40
CA GLN A 170 -2.32 -21.28 -6.75
C GLN A 170 -1.97 -20.04 -5.93
N SER A 171 -0.81 -20.01 -5.25
CA SER A 171 -0.33 -18.81 -4.55
C SER A 171 -0.06 -17.67 -5.53
N ASN A 172 0.59 -17.98 -6.66
CA ASN A 172 0.87 -17.00 -7.72
C ASN A 172 -0.42 -16.46 -8.38
N GLN A 173 -1.44 -17.30 -8.62
CA GLN A 173 -2.73 -16.84 -9.13
C GLN A 173 -3.54 -16.03 -8.09
N CYS A 174 -3.46 -16.38 -6.81
CA CYS A 174 -4.18 -15.68 -5.73
C CYS A 174 -3.48 -14.38 -5.27
N GLU A 175 -2.16 -14.25 -5.48
CA GLU A 175 -1.41 -13.00 -5.28
C GLU A 175 -1.72 -11.95 -6.35
N ASN A 176 -1.93 -12.38 -7.60
CA ASN A 176 -2.21 -11.46 -8.72
C ASN A 176 -3.54 -10.69 -8.57
N ASN A 177 -4.51 -11.25 -7.84
CA ASN A 177 -5.78 -10.58 -7.53
C ASN A 177 -5.72 -9.88 -6.17
N LEU A 178 -5.20 -8.66 -6.19
CA LEU A 178 -5.19 -7.77 -5.03
C LEU A 178 -6.64 -7.38 -4.66
N PRO A 179 -7.10 -7.62 -3.41
CA PRO A 179 -8.45 -7.22 -3.00
C PRO A 179 -8.66 -5.71 -3.13
N THR A 180 -9.90 -5.30 -3.40
CA THR A 180 -10.27 -3.91 -3.70
C THR A 180 -9.78 -2.92 -2.63
N ILE A 181 -9.83 -3.28 -1.34
CA ILE A 181 -9.38 -2.40 -0.27
C ILE A 181 -7.91 -1.99 -0.39
N TYR A 182 -7.03 -2.91 -0.80
CA TYR A 182 -5.61 -2.60 -1.01
C TYR A 182 -5.40 -1.78 -2.29
N LYS A 183 -6.22 -2.00 -3.33
CA LYS A 183 -6.16 -1.17 -4.55
C LYS A 183 -6.57 0.28 -4.26
N VAL A 184 -7.65 0.46 -3.49
CA VAL A 184 -8.11 1.79 -3.05
C VAL A 184 -7.04 2.47 -2.21
N HIS A 185 -6.50 1.77 -1.20
CA HIS A 185 -5.42 2.30 -0.39
C HIS A 185 -4.18 2.66 -1.20
N TRP A 186 -3.80 1.84 -2.18
CA TRP A 186 -2.67 2.09 -3.07
C TRP A 186 -2.91 3.31 -3.99
N PHE A 187 -4.11 3.44 -4.56
CA PHE A 187 -4.50 4.60 -5.34
C PHE A 187 -4.36 5.89 -4.53
N PHE A 188 -4.89 5.91 -3.30
CA PHE A 188 -4.77 7.07 -2.43
C PHE A 188 -3.32 7.33 -1.98
N SER A 189 -2.49 6.29 -1.79
CA SER A 189 -1.04 6.45 -1.53
C SER A 189 -0.34 7.21 -2.67
N ALA A 190 -0.65 6.87 -3.93
CA ALA A 190 -0.08 7.55 -5.09
C ALA A 190 -0.53 9.02 -5.17
N LEU A 191 -1.78 9.32 -4.81
CA LEU A 191 -2.27 10.69 -4.72
C LEU A 191 -1.58 11.48 -3.60
N THR A 192 -1.60 10.96 -2.37
CA THR A 192 -1.19 11.73 -1.18
C THR A 192 0.28 12.10 -1.18
N LEU A 193 1.18 11.21 -1.61
CA LEU A 193 2.61 11.53 -1.64
C LEU A 193 2.90 12.72 -2.56
N ASN A 194 2.34 12.72 -3.77
CA ASN A 194 2.52 13.82 -4.73
C ASN A 194 1.84 15.09 -4.24
N MET A 195 0.58 14.99 -3.82
CA MET A 195 -0.22 16.15 -3.42
C MET A 195 0.39 16.84 -2.20
N SER A 196 0.77 16.08 -1.16
CA SER A 196 1.40 16.66 0.01
C SER A 196 2.72 17.33 -0.33
N LEU A 197 3.60 16.69 -1.13
CA LEU A 197 4.88 17.30 -1.47
C LEU A 197 4.73 18.57 -2.33
N ILE A 198 3.84 18.54 -3.34
CA ILE A 198 3.59 19.71 -4.19
C ILE A 198 2.96 20.84 -3.39
N VAL A 199 1.97 20.56 -2.54
CA VAL A 199 1.33 21.58 -1.69
C VAL A 199 2.36 22.19 -0.74
N THR A 200 3.23 21.38 -0.12
CA THR A 200 4.34 21.88 0.70
C THR A 200 5.24 22.81 -0.11
N LEU A 201 5.76 22.35 -1.25
CA LEU A 201 6.72 23.13 -2.04
C LEU A 201 6.11 24.42 -2.59
N VAL A 202 4.93 24.36 -3.21
CA VAL A 202 4.24 25.54 -3.75
C VAL A 202 3.93 26.53 -2.62
N TYR A 203 3.50 26.05 -1.46
CA TYR A 203 3.23 26.94 -0.34
C TYR A 203 4.50 27.65 0.13
N TRP A 204 5.52 26.90 0.53
CA TRP A 204 6.73 27.47 1.14
C TRP A 204 7.60 28.26 0.17
N LEU A 205 7.61 27.90 -1.12
CA LEU A 205 8.43 28.59 -2.12
C LEU A 205 7.72 29.77 -2.78
N LEU A 206 6.38 29.73 -2.95
CA LEU A 206 5.67 30.70 -3.77
C LEU A 206 4.56 31.48 -3.05
N LEU A 207 4.00 30.97 -1.95
CA LEU A 207 2.81 31.55 -1.30
C LEU A 207 3.03 31.95 0.17
N PHE A 208 4.11 31.51 0.80
CA PHE A 208 4.38 31.75 2.21
C PHE A 208 4.63 33.24 2.47
N ARG A 209 3.94 33.76 3.48
CA ARG A 209 4.13 35.14 3.94
C ARG A 209 3.96 35.17 5.46
N THR A 210 4.98 35.71 6.14
CA THR A 210 5.08 35.75 7.60
C THR A 210 4.13 36.75 8.25
N ASP A 211 3.75 37.81 7.53
CA ASP A 211 2.80 38.85 7.95
C ASP A 211 1.40 38.31 8.30
N ARG A 212 1.07 37.09 7.86
CA ARG A 212 -0.22 36.42 8.11
C ARG A 212 -0.24 35.54 9.36
N LEU A 213 0.84 35.49 10.14
CA LEU A 213 1.00 34.57 11.27
C LEU A 213 1.25 35.31 12.60
N PRO A 214 0.24 36.03 13.13
CA PRO A 214 0.41 36.89 14.30
C PRO A 214 0.47 36.13 15.64
N THR A 215 0.00 34.88 15.69
CA THR A 215 -0.10 34.10 16.93
C THR A 215 0.58 32.73 16.80
N PRO A 216 1.03 32.13 17.92
CA PRO A 216 1.58 30.76 17.92
C PRO A 216 0.60 29.73 17.34
N LEU A 217 -0.71 29.90 17.60
CA LEU A 217 -1.74 29.04 17.02
C LEU A 217 -1.81 29.17 15.49
N ALA A 218 -1.70 30.39 14.95
CA ALA A 218 -1.68 30.60 13.50
C ALA A 218 -0.46 29.91 12.86
N TRP A 219 0.71 30.01 13.50
CA TRP A 219 1.92 29.28 13.08
C TRP A 219 1.71 27.77 13.09
N PHE A 220 1.18 27.20 14.17
CA PHE A 220 0.91 25.78 14.25
C PHE A 220 -0.05 25.31 13.15
N LEU A 221 -1.19 25.99 12.97
CA LEU A 221 -2.17 25.66 11.93
C LEU A 221 -1.60 25.82 10.52
N ASN A 222 -0.62 26.70 10.33
CA ASN A 222 0.07 26.90 9.08
C ASN A 222 1.03 25.75 8.76
N ILE A 223 1.86 25.38 9.73
CA ILE A 223 2.79 24.26 9.63
C ILE A 223 2.03 22.95 9.46
N ASP A 224 0.94 22.75 10.21
CA ASP A 224 0.14 21.52 10.12
C ASP A 224 -0.37 21.28 8.69
N ARG A 225 -1.08 22.27 8.14
CA ARG A 225 -1.75 22.12 6.85
C ARG A 225 -0.81 22.00 5.66
N HIS A 226 0.43 22.49 5.76
CA HIS A 226 1.37 22.49 4.65
C HIS A 226 2.56 21.53 4.81
N LEU A 227 2.98 21.19 6.03
CA LEU A 227 4.16 20.35 6.28
C LEU A 227 3.82 19.04 6.97
N ILE A 228 3.02 19.06 8.04
CA ILE A 228 2.76 17.84 8.84
C ILE A 228 2.03 16.78 8.01
N MET A 229 1.18 17.18 7.06
CA MET A 229 0.55 16.25 6.11
C MET A 229 1.57 15.47 5.27
N LEU A 230 2.64 16.12 4.81
CA LEU A 230 3.74 15.47 4.08
C LEU A 230 4.49 14.52 5.00
N VAL A 231 4.80 14.96 6.23
CA VAL A 231 5.50 14.16 7.23
C VAL A 231 4.75 12.86 7.52
N TRP A 232 3.43 12.91 7.77
CA TRP A 232 2.65 11.70 8.03
C TRP A 232 2.70 10.71 6.88
N VAL A 233 2.52 11.18 5.64
CA VAL A 233 2.50 10.33 4.46
C VAL A 233 3.89 9.72 4.20
N ILE A 234 4.98 10.48 4.39
CA ILE A 234 6.35 9.97 4.28
C ILE A 234 6.59 8.89 5.32
N ILE A 235 6.25 9.14 6.59
CA ILE A 235 6.42 8.15 7.67
C ILE A 235 5.70 6.85 7.33
N ASP A 236 4.45 6.89 6.87
CA ASP A 236 3.71 5.66 6.53
C ASP A 236 4.34 4.92 5.32
N HIS A 237 4.88 5.63 4.34
CA HIS A 237 5.58 5.00 3.19
C HIS A 237 6.96 4.45 3.52
N VAL A 238 7.63 5.01 4.53
CA VAL A 238 8.89 4.49 5.08
C VAL A 238 8.62 3.26 5.94
N ILE A 239 7.58 3.32 6.80
CA ILE A 239 7.17 2.20 7.64
C ILE A 239 6.66 1.04 6.80
N THR A 240 5.83 1.28 5.78
CA THR A 240 5.26 0.22 4.94
C THR A 240 6.08 -0.02 3.68
N LYS A 241 5.80 -1.13 2.99
CA LYS A 241 6.46 -1.52 1.73
C LYS A 241 5.58 -1.23 0.53
N ILE A 242 4.65 -0.28 0.64
CA ILE A 242 3.75 0.05 -0.47
C ILE A 242 4.61 0.38 -1.70
N PRO A 243 4.37 -0.32 -2.83
CA PRO A 243 5.13 -0.06 -4.05
C PRO A 243 4.75 1.30 -4.62
N ILE A 244 5.75 2.03 -5.12
CA ILE A 244 5.51 3.27 -5.88
C ILE A 244 5.73 2.91 -7.34
N ARG A 245 4.77 3.25 -8.22
CA ARG A 245 4.87 2.97 -9.66
C ARG A 245 5.00 4.27 -10.41
N VAL A 246 5.95 4.35 -11.33
CA VAL A 246 6.18 5.58 -12.11
C VAL A 246 4.91 6.00 -12.85
N LEU A 247 4.21 5.06 -13.49
CA LEU A 247 3.00 5.34 -14.27
C LEU A 247 1.79 5.80 -13.45
N HIS A 248 1.81 5.67 -12.11
CA HIS A 248 0.74 6.19 -11.25
C HIS A 248 0.73 7.72 -11.15
N PHE A 249 1.69 8.43 -11.78
CA PHE A 249 1.66 9.90 -11.88
C PHE A 249 0.37 10.43 -12.50
N VAL A 250 -0.32 9.63 -13.32
CA VAL A 250 -1.56 10.04 -14.00
C VAL A 250 -2.63 10.43 -12.98
N TYR A 251 -2.74 9.72 -11.86
CA TYR A 251 -3.76 10.01 -10.85
C TYR A 251 -3.60 11.41 -10.21
N PRO A 252 -2.45 11.79 -9.63
CA PRO A 252 -2.26 13.14 -9.09
C PRO A 252 -2.26 14.20 -10.20
N SER A 253 -1.80 13.89 -11.40
CA SER A 253 -1.81 14.84 -12.53
C SER A 253 -3.24 15.21 -12.94
N THR A 254 -4.12 14.21 -13.04
CA THR A 254 -5.55 14.42 -13.32
C THR A 254 -6.21 15.23 -12.21
N LEU A 255 -5.98 14.90 -10.93
CA LEU A 255 -6.55 15.65 -9.82
C LEU A 255 -6.07 17.11 -9.81
N PHE A 256 -4.78 17.34 -10.06
CA PHE A 256 -4.20 18.68 -10.13
C PHE A 256 -4.79 19.49 -11.29
N LEU A 257 -4.97 18.86 -12.46
CA LEU A 257 -5.59 19.50 -13.61
C LEU A 257 -7.06 19.88 -13.32
N LEU A 258 -7.85 18.95 -12.79
CA LEU A 258 -9.26 19.18 -12.44
C LEU A 258 -9.41 20.31 -11.43
N TYR A 259 -8.55 20.35 -10.41
CA TYR A 259 -8.55 21.44 -9.44
C TYR A 259 -8.24 22.80 -10.08
N ASN A 260 -7.26 22.88 -10.98
CA ASN A 260 -6.92 24.15 -11.62
C ASN A 260 -7.98 24.60 -12.63
N ILE A 261 -8.65 23.68 -13.31
CA ILE A 261 -9.85 23.99 -14.11
C ILE A 261 -10.93 24.59 -13.20
N PHE A 262 -11.21 23.95 -12.06
CA PHE A 262 -12.12 24.49 -11.05
C PHE A 262 -11.70 25.90 -10.60
N ASN A 263 -10.42 26.13 -10.28
CA ASN A 263 -9.90 27.43 -9.85
C ASN A 263 -10.13 28.52 -10.92
N ILE A 264 -9.85 28.21 -12.19
CA ILE A 264 -10.08 29.12 -13.31
C ILE A 264 -11.56 29.47 -13.44
N VAL A 265 -12.44 28.46 -13.45
CA VAL A 265 -13.90 28.65 -13.55
C VAL A 265 -14.42 29.45 -12.35
N TYR A 266 -14.01 29.09 -11.14
CA TYR A 266 -14.39 29.78 -9.91
C TYR A 266 -13.98 31.26 -9.94
N THR A 267 -12.76 31.56 -10.38
CA THR A 267 -12.27 32.94 -10.51
C THR A 267 -13.09 33.72 -11.54
N LYS A 268 -13.40 33.12 -12.70
CA LYS A 268 -14.21 33.78 -13.73
C LYS A 268 -15.62 34.13 -13.25
N LEU A 269 -16.26 33.24 -12.49
CA LEU A 269 -17.62 33.40 -11.99
C LEU A 269 -17.72 34.36 -10.80
N THR A 270 -16.78 34.29 -9.86
CA THR A 270 -16.88 35.03 -8.58
C THR A 270 -16.02 36.29 -8.54
N LYS A 271 -15.08 36.46 -9.47
CA LYS A 271 -14.02 37.48 -9.46
C LYS A 271 -13.08 37.40 -8.25
N ILE A 272 -13.15 36.31 -7.47
CA ILE A 272 -12.27 36.06 -6.34
C ILE A 272 -11.06 35.25 -6.82
N ILE A 273 -9.86 35.82 -6.70
CA ILE A 273 -8.61 35.16 -7.03
C ILE A 273 -8.17 34.29 -5.84
N ILE A 274 -8.14 32.96 -6.02
CA ILE A 274 -7.70 32.04 -4.96
C ILE A 274 -6.17 32.08 -4.82
N TYR A 275 -5.46 32.00 -5.94
CA TYR A 275 -4.01 32.02 -6.00
C TYR A 275 -3.52 33.09 -6.98
N PRO A 276 -2.74 34.08 -6.52
CA PRO A 276 -2.23 35.14 -7.40
C PRO A 276 -1.40 34.62 -8.58
N ILE A 277 -0.71 33.49 -8.40
CA ILE A 277 0.10 32.83 -9.45
C ILE A 277 -0.74 32.19 -10.58
N VAL A 278 -2.04 32.00 -10.37
CA VAL A 278 -2.99 31.45 -11.35
C VAL A 278 -4.08 32.50 -11.64
N ASN A 279 -3.67 33.69 -12.09
CA ASN A 279 -4.60 34.78 -12.39
C ASN A 279 -4.96 34.83 -13.89
N ILE A 280 -6.02 34.10 -14.24
CA ILE A 280 -6.52 33.99 -15.62
C ILE A 280 -7.05 35.32 -16.19
N ASP A 281 -7.46 36.26 -15.35
CA ASP A 281 -8.00 37.56 -15.80
C ASP A 281 -6.87 38.53 -16.19
N LYS A 282 -5.71 38.44 -15.51
CA LYS A 282 -4.55 39.29 -15.78
C LYS A 282 -3.63 38.72 -16.86
N GLU A 283 -3.27 37.44 -16.74
CA GLU A 283 -2.23 36.82 -17.55
C GLU A 283 -2.70 35.43 -18.02
N PRO A 284 -3.64 35.35 -19.00
CA PRO A 284 -4.31 34.10 -19.36
C PRO A 284 -3.36 33.05 -19.96
N VAL A 285 -2.48 33.48 -20.87
CA VAL A 285 -1.53 32.58 -21.54
C VAL A 285 -0.55 31.97 -20.54
N MET A 286 0.01 32.79 -19.64
CA MET A 286 0.92 32.31 -18.59
C MET A 286 0.19 31.37 -17.62
N THR A 287 -1.03 31.71 -17.23
CA THR A 287 -1.85 30.87 -16.34
C THR A 287 -2.08 29.48 -16.92
N VAL A 288 -2.52 29.40 -18.19
CA VAL A 288 -2.73 28.11 -18.87
C VAL A 288 -1.40 27.35 -19.00
N GLY A 289 -0.32 28.03 -19.40
CA GLY A 289 1.02 27.44 -19.50
C GLY A 289 1.50 26.84 -18.17
N LEU A 290 1.35 27.57 -17.06
CA LEU A 290 1.73 27.12 -15.72
C LEU A 290 0.91 25.91 -15.27
N VAL A 291 -0.41 25.92 -15.51
CA VAL A 291 -1.28 24.79 -15.15
C VAL A 291 -0.88 23.54 -15.92
N LEU A 292 -0.67 23.64 -17.24
CA LEU A 292 -0.25 22.51 -18.07
C LEU A 292 1.14 22.01 -17.69
N ALA A 293 2.10 22.91 -17.46
CA ALA A 293 3.44 22.55 -17.01
C ALA A 293 3.42 21.86 -15.64
N ALA A 294 2.67 22.40 -14.68
CA ALA A 294 2.56 21.78 -13.36
C ALA A 294 1.93 20.38 -13.44
N SER A 295 0.83 20.21 -14.19
CA SER A 295 0.13 18.93 -14.37
C SER A 295 0.94 17.87 -15.13
N PHE A 296 1.59 18.24 -16.24
CA PHE A 296 2.18 17.26 -17.17
C PHE A 296 3.70 17.21 -17.16
N LEU A 297 4.36 18.13 -16.44
CA LEU A 297 5.82 18.13 -16.28
C LEU A 297 6.20 17.99 -14.80
N CYS A 298 5.73 18.89 -13.93
CA CYS A 298 6.13 18.90 -12.52
C CYS A 298 5.63 17.66 -11.76
N VAL A 299 4.35 17.31 -11.85
CA VAL A 299 3.80 16.12 -11.15
C VAL A 299 4.49 14.83 -11.58
N PRO A 300 4.71 14.53 -12.88
CA PRO A 300 5.48 13.36 -13.29
C PRO A 300 6.93 13.35 -12.77
N ILE A 301 7.62 14.50 -12.78
CA ILE A 301 8.98 14.62 -12.22
C ILE A 301 8.97 14.28 -10.74
N VAL A 302 8.01 14.82 -9.97
CA VAL A 302 7.85 14.50 -8.55
C VAL A 302 7.58 13.02 -8.34
N GLN A 303 6.73 12.38 -9.16
CA GLN A 303 6.48 10.95 -9.06
C GLN A 303 7.75 10.11 -9.32
N VAL A 304 8.54 10.46 -10.33
CA VAL A 304 9.81 9.80 -10.62
C VAL A 304 10.80 9.99 -9.47
N PHE A 305 10.89 11.20 -8.91
CA PHE A 305 11.71 11.51 -7.75
C PHE A 305 11.32 10.65 -6.54
N LEU A 306 10.03 10.59 -6.20
CA LEU A 306 9.49 9.77 -5.11
C LEU A 306 9.75 8.27 -5.31
N TYR A 307 9.60 7.78 -6.54
CA TYR A 307 9.94 6.41 -6.90
C TYR A 307 11.43 6.11 -6.60
N TRP A 308 12.34 7.01 -6.97
CA TRP A 308 13.76 6.80 -6.72
C TRP A 308 14.12 6.87 -5.23
N ILE A 309 13.68 7.92 -4.53
CA ILE A 309 14.12 8.17 -3.16
C ILE A 309 13.45 7.28 -2.13
N ILE A 310 12.16 6.96 -2.30
CA ILE A 310 11.45 6.11 -1.33
C ILE A 310 11.54 4.65 -1.76
N TYR A 311 11.14 4.33 -2.99
CA TYR A 311 11.00 2.93 -3.38
C TYR A 311 12.35 2.27 -3.69
N ARG A 312 13.18 2.89 -4.55
CA ARG A 312 14.46 2.28 -4.97
C ARG A 312 15.53 2.32 -3.89
N LEU A 313 15.61 3.40 -3.10
CA LEU A 313 16.54 3.45 -1.99
C LEU A 313 16.21 2.38 -0.94
N ARG A 314 14.92 2.20 -0.62
CA ARG A 314 14.43 1.15 0.27
C ARG A 314 14.73 -0.27 -0.23
N GLU A 315 14.69 -0.52 -1.54
CA GLU A 315 15.10 -1.81 -2.12
C GLU A 315 16.61 -2.07 -2.03
N LYS A 316 17.44 -1.03 -2.04
CA LYS A 316 18.90 -1.15 -2.01
C LYS A 316 19.46 -1.25 -0.59
N LEU A 317 18.86 -0.54 0.37
CA LEU A 317 19.35 -0.46 1.74
C LEU A 317 18.81 -1.57 2.66
N LEU A 318 17.77 -2.32 2.25
CA LEU A 318 17.03 -3.30 3.08
C LEU A 318 16.67 -4.55 2.27
#